data_AF-K8E1L4-F1
#
_entry.id   AF-K8E1L4-F1
#
_cell.length_a   1.000
_cell.length_b   1.000
_cell.length_c   1.000
_cell.angle_alpha   90.00
_cell.angle_beta   90.00
_cell.angle_gamma   90.00
#
_symmetry.space_group_name_H-M   'P 1'
#
loop_
_entity.id
_entity.type
_entity.pdbx_description
1 polymer ?
#
loop_
_entity_poly.entity_id
_entity_poly.type
_entity_poly.pdbx_seq_one_letter_code
_entity_poly.pdbx_strand_id
1 'polypeptide(L)'
;MGNIPILSRKEIERGYVVARSLRRKLNGGNWVYVSEGNQLLMLSNEIVSQLDSPQLMTKESLKELIDSGIMVEKSYQRSERVSLVEEPDNNLFKFFSVLIDICGITAFTICIIILFTTELPFENAVNVLFTNPLIFFLIAIPVSIISTALHELMHIIFSGNSKKVSLNIAKAVATVPMTHVWTWSKLGRVTSIISGMSLDAILLLVTLEMLNNRIEFTSIAASILITRIFWQFLIIKKTDINILVSFIADNPFYFEDANLEISIIFKIISFSILLMMIWLWLQPIINQFI
;
A
#
# COMPACT_ATOMS: atom_id res chain seq x y z
N MET A 1 25.42 -63.88 -24.62
CA MET A 1 25.05 -63.18 -23.37
C MET A 1 25.69 -61.80 -23.42
N GLY A 2 24.94 -60.80 -23.89
CA GLY A 2 25.45 -59.44 -24.08
C GLY A 2 25.36 -58.64 -22.78
N ASN A 3 26.47 -58.01 -22.39
CA ASN A 3 26.53 -57.07 -21.28
C ASN A 3 25.66 -55.85 -21.59
N ILE A 4 24.62 -55.63 -20.79
CA ILE A 4 23.89 -54.37 -20.74
C ILE A 4 24.75 -53.41 -19.90
N PRO A 5 25.23 -52.27 -20.44
CA PRO A 5 25.89 -51.28 -19.61
C PRO A 5 24.83 -50.65 -18.72
N ILE A 6 24.98 -50.84 -17.41
CA ILE A 6 24.26 -50.07 -16.39
C ILE A 6 24.68 -48.61 -16.63
N LEU A 7 23.80 -47.85 -17.28
CA LEU A 7 23.88 -46.40 -17.34
C LEU A 7 23.96 -45.93 -15.89
N SER A 8 25.17 -45.53 -15.46
CA SER A 8 25.36 -44.78 -14.24
C SER A 8 24.34 -43.64 -14.28
N ARG A 9 23.40 -43.63 -13.34
CA ARG A 9 22.66 -42.42 -13.00
C ARG A 9 23.74 -41.40 -12.62
N LYS A 10 24.20 -40.63 -13.60
CA LYS A 10 24.66 -39.27 -13.32
C LYS A 10 23.44 -38.64 -12.68
N GLU A 11 23.48 -38.49 -11.35
CA GLU A 11 22.81 -37.36 -10.74
C GLU A 11 23.32 -36.17 -11.53
N ILE A 12 22.52 -35.75 -12.52
CA ILE A 12 22.68 -34.46 -13.14
C ILE A 12 22.52 -33.54 -11.93
N GLU A 13 23.63 -33.00 -11.45
CA GLU A 13 23.62 -31.91 -10.49
C GLU A 13 22.68 -30.87 -11.07
N ARG A 14 21.42 -30.88 -10.61
CA ARG A 14 20.45 -29.84 -10.96
C ARG A 14 20.96 -28.60 -10.26
N GLY A 15 21.87 -27.90 -10.93
CA GLY A 15 22.42 -26.66 -10.43
C GLY A 15 21.28 -25.66 -10.40
N TYR A 16 20.85 -25.30 -9.20
CA TYR A 16 20.03 -24.11 -8.97
C TYR A 16 20.96 -22.90 -8.90
N VAL A 17 20.49 -21.78 -9.40
CA VAL A 17 21.14 -20.47 -9.26
C VAL A 17 20.16 -19.48 -8.71
N VAL A 18 20.69 -18.48 -8.01
CA VAL A 18 19.90 -17.34 -7.55
C VAL A 18 19.39 -16.58 -8.76
N ALA A 19 18.07 -16.46 -8.88
CA ALA A 19 17.42 -15.64 -9.88
C ALA A 19 17.70 -14.16 -9.61
N ARG A 20 17.52 -13.32 -10.64
CA ARG A 20 17.59 -11.88 -10.45
C ARG A 20 16.53 -11.45 -9.44
N SER A 21 16.94 -10.73 -8.40
CA SER A 21 16.06 -10.27 -7.33
C SER A 21 16.56 -8.95 -6.78
N LEU A 22 15.65 -8.13 -6.25
CA LEU A 22 16.01 -6.99 -5.42
C LEU A 22 16.18 -7.50 -3.99
N ARG A 23 17.17 -6.99 -3.25
CA ARG A 23 17.40 -7.38 -1.86
C ARG A 23 17.83 -6.22 -0.98
N ARG A 24 17.41 -6.25 0.28
CA ARG A 24 17.83 -5.30 1.32
C ARG A 24 17.90 -5.99 2.66
N LYS A 25 18.90 -5.66 3.47
CA LYS A 25 18.99 -6.10 4.87
C LYS A 25 18.04 -5.27 5.75
N LEU A 26 17.27 -5.94 6.59
CA LEU A 26 16.41 -5.37 7.61
C LEU A 26 17.20 -5.02 8.87
N ASN A 27 16.66 -4.10 9.67
CA ASN A 27 17.24 -3.74 10.97
C ASN A 27 17.35 -4.95 11.93
N GLY A 28 16.41 -5.91 11.85
CA GLY A 28 16.43 -7.15 12.63
C GLY A 28 17.45 -8.18 12.17
N GLY A 29 18.28 -7.87 11.16
CA GLY A 29 19.34 -8.75 10.66
C GLY A 29 18.92 -9.70 9.53
N ASN A 30 17.62 -9.93 9.34
CA ASN A 30 17.06 -10.66 8.20
C ASN A 30 17.20 -9.87 6.89
N TRP A 31 16.96 -10.54 5.77
CA TRP A 31 16.99 -9.95 4.43
C TRP A 31 15.62 -10.05 3.78
N VAL A 32 15.21 -9.00 3.09
CA VAL A 32 14.05 -9.05 2.21
C VAL A 32 14.52 -9.26 0.78
N TYR A 33 13.89 -10.21 0.10
CA TYR A 33 14.07 -10.50 -1.32
C TYR A 33 12.77 -10.27 -2.07
N VAL A 34 12.87 -9.66 -3.26
CA VAL A 34 11.78 -9.52 -4.21
C VAL A 34 12.18 -10.17 -5.52
N SER A 35 11.45 -11.22 -5.90
CA SER A 35 11.68 -11.95 -7.15
C SER A 35 11.06 -11.24 -8.37
N GLU A 36 11.43 -11.65 -9.58
CA GLU A 36 10.84 -11.14 -10.84
C GLU A 36 9.32 -11.35 -10.92
N GLY A 37 8.78 -12.34 -10.17
CA GLY A 37 7.34 -12.57 -10.02
C GLY A 37 6.64 -11.60 -9.06
N ASN A 38 7.36 -10.60 -8.54
CA ASN A 38 6.89 -9.65 -7.53
C ASN A 38 6.43 -10.32 -6.21
N GLN A 39 7.07 -11.45 -5.88
CA GLN A 39 6.88 -12.13 -4.60
C GLN A 39 7.89 -11.64 -3.58
N LEU A 40 7.42 -11.40 -2.36
CA LEU A 40 8.21 -10.98 -1.21
C LEU A 40 8.60 -12.20 -0.37
N LEU A 41 9.87 -12.33 -0.04
CA LEU A 41 10.34 -13.32 0.92
C LEU A 41 11.26 -12.66 1.94
N MET A 42 11.16 -13.08 3.21
CA MET A 42 12.09 -12.70 4.26
C MET A 42 12.99 -13.90 4.57
N LEU A 43 14.30 -13.73 4.43
CA LEU A 43 15.31 -14.76 4.61
C LEU A 43 16.24 -14.43 5.79
N SER A 44 16.59 -15.42 6.58
CA SER A 44 17.58 -15.27 7.64
C SER A 44 19.02 -15.20 7.07
N ASN A 45 19.99 -14.75 7.87
CA ASN A 45 21.39 -14.71 7.42
C ASN A 45 21.94 -16.10 7.10
N GLU A 46 21.48 -17.14 7.81
CA GLU A 46 21.88 -18.53 7.56
C GLU A 46 21.46 -18.95 6.15
N ILE A 47 20.19 -18.74 5.78
CA ILE A 47 19.68 -19.11 4.46
C ILE A 47 20.37 -18.30 3.37
N VAL A 48 20.60 -16.99 3.60
CA VAL A 48 21.30 -16.12 2.65
C VAL A 48 22.73 -16.59 2.39
N SER A 49 23.46 -17.03 3.43
CA SER A 49 24.82 -17.55 3.28
C SER A 49 24.89 -18.88 2.50
N GLN A 50 23.78 -19.62 2.47
CA GLN A 50 23.67 -20.90 1.76
C GLN A 50 23.19 -20.74 0.31
N LEU A 51 22.80 -19.54 -0.13
CA LEU A 51 22.32 -19.30 -1.50
C LEU A 51 23.38 -19.66 -2.56
N ASP A 52 24.65 -19.42 -2.27
CA ASP A 52 25.78 -19.76 -3.15
C ASP A 52 26.17 -21.24 -3.08
N SER A 53 25.59 -21.99 -2.15
CA SER A 53 25.83 -23.43 -1.97
C SER A 53 24.51 -24.17 -1.67
N PRO A 54 23.60 -24.29 -2.66
CA PRO A 54 22.26 -24.84 -2.46
C PRO A 54 22.25 -26.28 -1.94
N GLN A 55 23.36 -26.99 -2.13
CA GLN A 55 23.59 -28.36 -1.65
C GLN A 55 23.59 -28.47 -0.11
N LEU A 56 23.86 -27.36 0.59
CA LEU A 56 23.88 -27.28 2.05
C LEU A 56 22.49 -26.96 2.65
N MET A 57 21.50 -26.64 1.81
CA MET A 57 20.15 -26.28 2.25
C MET A 57 19.28 -27.51 2.48
N THR A 58 18.30 -27.37 3.37
CA THR A 58 17.25 -28.38 3.54
C THR A 58 16.39 -28.45 2.28
N LYS A 59 15.80 -29.62 1.99
CA LYS A 59 14.91 -29.79 0.84
C LYS A 59 13.68 -28.87 0.90
N GLU A 60 13.20 -28.57 2.12
CA GLU A 60 12.06 -27.69 2.34
C GLU A 60 12.41 -26.23 2.01
N SER A 61 13.53 -25.71 2.54
CA SER A 61 13.97 -24.34 2.24
C SER A 61 14.31 -24.16 0.75
N LEU A 62 14.95 -25.15 0.13
CA LEU A 62 15.23 -25.11 -1.31
C LEU A 62 13.93 -25.07 -2.13
N LYS A 63 12.93 -25.87 -1.75
CA LYS A 63 11.63 -25.87 -2.42
C LYS A 63 10.93 -24.51 -2.28
N GLU A 64 10.93 -23.91 -1.10
CA GLU A 64 10.36 -22.58 -0.85
C GLU A 64 11.04 -21.49 -1.70
N LEU A 65 12.36 -21.54 -1.85
CA LEU A 65 13.10 -20.61 -2.71
C LEU A 65 12.79 -20.80 -4.20
N ILE A 66 12.53 -22.02 -4.64
CA ILE A 66 12.12 -22.33 -6.02
C ILE A 66 10.69 -21.84 -6.25
N ASP A 67 9.77 -22.16 -5.33
CA ASP A 67 8.36 -21.76 -5.42
C ASP A 67 8.20 -20.23 -5.39
N SER A 68 9.07 -19.53 -4.66
CA SER A 68 9.11 -18.06 -4.63
C SER A 68 9.79 -17.40 -5.83
N GLY A 69 10.44 -18.20 -6.69
CA GLY A 69 11.19 -17.73 -7.85
C GLY A 69 12.50 -17.02 -7.50
N ILE A 70 13.02 -17.20 -6.28
CA ILE A 70 14.33 -16.70 -5.86
C ILE A 70 15.45 -17.64 -6.34
N MET A 71 15.17 -18.95 -6.42
CA MET A 71 16.04 -19.92 -7.08
C MET A 71 15.39 -20.46 -8.35
N VAL A 72 16.18 -20.56 -9.41
CA VAL A 72 15.76 -21.13 -10.69
C VAL A 72 16.77 -22.16 -11.16
N GLU A 73 16.30 -23.16 -11.92
CA GLU A 73 17.21 -24.10 -12.57
C GLU A 73 18.10 -23.35 -13.57
N LYS A 74 19.41 -23.67 -13.61
CA LYS A 74 20.37 -23.05 -14.54
C LYS A 74 19.92 -23.09 -16.01
N SER A 75 19.17 -24.11 -16.40
CA SER A 75 18.60 -24.29 -17.74
C SER A 75 17.50 -23.27 -18.09
N TYR A 76 16.93 -22.59 -17.09
CA TYR A 76 15.77 -21.70 -17.24
C TYR A 76 16.13 -20.21 -17.24
N GLN A 77 17.38 -19.83 -17.50
CA GLN A 77 17.74 -18.41 -17.67
C GLN A 77 16.93 -17.82 -18.85
N ARG A 78 15.80 -17.18 -18.52
CA ARG A 78 14.94 -16.46 -19.45
C ARG A 78 15.76 -15.34 -20.10
N SER A 79 15.76 -15.31 -21.43
CA SER A 79 16.32 -14.22 -22.24
C SER A 79 15.49 -12.92 -22.16
N GLU A 80 14.23 -13.00 -21.72
CA GLU A 80 13.38 -11.84 -21.49
C GLU A 80 13.66 -11.22 -20.12
N ARG A 81 14.43 -10.12 -20.11
CA ARG A 81 14.70 -9.32 -18.90
C ARG A 81 13.41 -8.67 -18.41
N VAL A 82 12.77 -9.24 -17.38
CA VAL A 82 11.78 -8.47 -16.61
C VAL A 82 12.56 -7.37 -15.87
N SER A 83 12.14 -6.11 -16.05
CA SER A 83 12.74 -4.99 -15.34
C SER A 83 12.23 -4.99 -13.91
N LEU A 84 13.14 -5.26 -12.96
CA LEU A 84 12.91 -4.97 -11.55
C LEU A 84 12.92 -3.45 -11.37
N VAL A 85 11.93 -2.91 -10.66
CA VAL A 85 11.81 -1.47 -10.44
C VAL A 85 12.66 -1.08 -9.24
N GLU A 86 13.82 -0.50 -9.54
CA GLU A 86 14.74 0.06 -8.53
C GLU A 86 14.29 1.47 -8.10
N GLU A 87 14.76 1.90 -6.93
CA GLU A 87 14.46 3.24 -6.43
C GLU A 87 15.10 4.30 -7.33
N PRO A 88 14.37 5.36 -7.73
CA PRO A 88 14.96 6.46 -8.49
C PRO A 88 16.06 7.17 -7.68
N ASP A 89 17.33 7.03 -8.09
CA ASP A 89 18.45 7.69 -7.41
C ASP A 89 18.72 9.13 -7.90
N ASN A 90 17.67 9.90 -8.17
CA ASN A 90 17.81 11.29 -8.57
C ASN A 90 17.42 12.24 -7.42
N ASN A 91 18.11 13.38 -7.34
CA ASN A 91 17.84 14.39 -6.30
C ASN A 91 16.43 15.00 -6.44
N LEU A 92 15.87 15.01 -7.65
CA LEU A 92 14.52 15.50 -7.91
C LEU A 92 13.47 14.64 -7.23
N PHE A 93 13.58 13.32 -7.31
CA PHE A 93 12.68 12.38 -6.64
C PHE A 93 12.73 12.58 -5.14
N LYS A 94 13.93 12.60 -4.55
CA LYS A 94 14.12 12.88 -3.12
C LYS A 94 13.49 14.23 -2.71
N PHE A 95 13.69 15.28 -3.51
CA PHE A 95 13.09 16.59 -3.26
C PHE A 95 11.56 16.56 -3.33
N PHE A 96 10.98 16.02 -4.41
CA PHE A 96 9.52 15.92 -4.55
C PHE A 96 8.89 15.02 -3.49
N SER A 97 9.60 13.97 -3.06
CA SER A 97 9.16 13.09 -2.00
C SER A 97 9.04 13.82 -0.65
N VAL A 98 10.09 14.56 -0.27
CA VAL A 98 10.04 15.38 0.95
C VAL A 98 8.97 16.47 0.82
N LEU A 99 8.85 17.10 -0.34
CA LEU A 99 7.87 18.16 -0.58
C LEU A 99 6.44 17.66 -0.40
N ILE A 100 6.07 16.53 -1.03
CA ILE A 100 4.71 16.01 -0.93
C ILE A 100 4.37 15.58 0.50
N ASP A 101 5.32 14.97 1.22
CA ASP A 101 5.11 14.54 2.61
C ASP A 101 4.91 15.75 3.54
N ILE A 102 5.72 16.81 3.39
CA ILE A 102 5.56 18.05 4.17
C ILE A 102 4.23 18.74 3.85
N CYS A 103 3.89 18.87 2.56
CA CYS A 103 2.61 19.46 2.14
C CYS A 103 1.43 18.66 2.69
N GLY A 104 1.49 17.33 2.63
CA GLY A 104 0.47 16.43 3.17
C GLY A 104 0.26 16.58 4.67
N ILE A 105 1.34 16.55 5.46
CA ILE A 105 1.29 16.72 6.92
C ILE A 105 0.73 18.10 7.28
N THR A 106 1.20 19.15 6.59
CA THR A 106 0.74 20.51 6.82
C THR A 106 -0.75 20.65 6.48
N ALA A 107 -1.17 20.15 5.33
CA ALA A 107 -2.57 20.17 4.92
C ALA A 107 -3.46 19.40 5.88
N PHE A 108 -3.05 18.20 6.30
CA PHE A 108 -3.78 17.39 7.26
C PHE A 108 -3.95 18.11 8.60
N THR A 109 -2.89 18.75 9.09
CA THR A 109 -2.93 19.53 10.34
C THR A 109 -3.89 20.72 10.24
N ILE A 110 -3.87 21.45 9.13
CA ILE A 110 -4.79 22.57 8.89
C ILE A 110 -6.23 22.06 8.77
N CYS A 111 -6.48 20.97 8.05
CA CYS A 111 -7.80 20.33 7.97
C CYS A 111 -8.35 20.00 9.35
N ILE A 112 -7.53 19.43 10.24
CA ILE A 112 -7.94 19.16 11.62
C ILE A 112 -8.35 20.45 12.34
N ILE A 113 -7.55 21.51 12.24
CA ILE A 113 -7.85 22.81 12.87
C ILE A 113 -9.17 23.38 12.33
N ILE A 114 -9.39 23.34 11.01
CA ILE A 114 -10.63 23.81 10.39
C ILE A 114 -11.81 22.99 10.93
N LEU A 115 -11.74 21.65 10.89
CA LEU A 115 -12.83 20.78 11.35
C LEU A 115 -13.16 20.96 12.84
N PHE A 116 -12.22 21.39 13.69
CA PHE A 116 -12.48 21.70 15.10
C PHE A 116 -13.04 23.11 15.33
N THR A 117 -12.85 24.03 14.38
CA THR A 117 -13.27 25.43 14.51
C THR A 117 -14.53 25.76 13.70
N THR A 118 -14.88 24.92 12.73
CA THR A 118 -16.05 25.06 11.87
C THR A 118 -17.02 23.89 12.05
N GLU A 119 -18.25 24.06 11.57
CA GLU A 119 -19.22 22.97 11.49
C GLU A 119 -18.75 21.87 10.52
N LEU A 120 -19.10 20.63 10.84
CA LEU A 120 -18.77 19.47 10.02
C LEU A 120 -19.63 19.45 8.75
N PRO A 121 -19.06 19.08 7.58
CA PRO A 121 -19.77 19.17 6.30
C PRO A 121 -20.88 18.12 6.12
N PHE A 122 -20.98 17.13 7.01
CA PHE A 122 -21.90 15.99 6.90
C PHE A 122 -23.38 16.40 7.01
N GLU A 123 -23.70 17.40 7.84
CA GLU A 123 -25.08 17.87 7.99
C GLU A 123 -25.61 18.44 6.68
N ASN A 124 -24.85 19.32 6.04
CA ASN A 124 -25.19 19.88 4.74
C ASN A 124 -25.23 18.80 3.64
N ALA A 125 -24.30 17.85 3.65
CA ALA A 125 -24.30 16.76 2.67
C ALA A 125 -25.56 15.88 2.79
N VAL A 126 -26.01 15.58 4.03
CA VAL A 126 -27.24 14.81 4.27
C VAL A 126 -28.49 15.63 3.95
N ASN A 127 -28.51 16.93 4.26
CA ASN A 127 -29.60 17.83 3.86
C ASN A 127 -29.82 17.78 2.33
N VAL A 128 -28.73 17.82 1.54
CA VAL A 128 -28.81 17.69 0.08
C VAL A 128 -29.27 16.29 -0.34
N LEU A 129 -28.85 15.22 0.34
CA LEU A 129 -29.32 13.86 0.06
C LEU A 129 -30.85 13.73 0.18
N PHE A 130 -31.46 14.34 1.21
CA PHE A 130 -32.92 14.29 1.41
C PHE A 130 -33.68 15.29 0.55
N THR A 131 -33.12 16.47 0.30
CA THR A 131 -33.78 17.53 -0.48
C THR A 131 -33.69 17.28 -1.98
N ASN A 132 -32.51 16.87 -2.47
CA ASN A 132 -32.24 16.60 -3.88
C ASN A 132 -31.27 15.41 -4.05
N PRO A 133 -31.76 14.16 -3.91
CA PRO A 133 -30.92 12.97 -3.96
C PRO A 133 -30.17 12.80 -5.30
N LEU A 134 -30.75 13.28 -6.41
CA LEU A 134 -30.09 13.22 -7.71
C LEU A 134 -28.83 14.08 -7.75
N ILE A 135 -28.90 15.32 -7.24
CA ILE A 135 -27.72 16.19 -7.14
C ILE A 135 -26.67 15.55 -6.23
N PHE A 136 -27.08 14.97 -5.10
CA PHE A 136 -26.16 14.27 -4.21
C PHE A 136 -25.38 13.18 -4.95
N PHE A 137 -26.06 12.27 -5.65
CA PHE A 137 -25.40 11.18 -6.37
C PHE A 137 -24.56 11.66 -7.56
N LEU A 138 -25.02 12.68 -8.28
CA LEU A 138 -24.28 13.29 -9.39
C LEU A 138 -22.96 13.93 -8.95
N ILE A 139 -22.85 14.33 -7.67
CA ILE A 139 -21.60 14.88 -7.11
C ILE A 139 -20.79 13.78 -6.43
N ALA A 140 -21.44 12.93 -5.64
CA ALA A 140 -20.77 11.94 -4.80
C ALA A 140 -20.01 10.88 -5.62
N ILE A 141 -20.64 10.38 -6.69
CA ILE A 141 -20.04 9.33 -7.52
C ILE A 141 -18.78 9.84 -8.24
N PRO A 142 -18.79 10.98 -8.95
CA PRO A 142 -17.57 11.51 -9.57
C PRO A 142 -16.48 11.85 -8.56
N VAL A 143 -16.81 12.49 -7.42
CA VAL A 143 -15.80 12.82 -6.41
C VAL A 143 -15.13 11.56 -5.87
N SER A 144 -15.90 10.51 -5.58
CA SER A 144 -15.37 9.23 -5.12
C SER A 144 -14.42 8.59 -6.15
N ILE A 145 -14.84 8.52 -7.43
CA ILE A 145 -14.02 7.91 -8.49
C ILE A 145 -12.75 8.73 -8.77
N ILE A 146 -12.89 10.06 -8.91
CA ILE A 146 -11.78 10.96 -9.25
C ILE A 146 -10.77 10.99 -8.11
N SER A 147 -11.21 11.12 -6.87
CA SER A 147 -10.30 11.09 -5.71
C SER A 147 -9.54 9.76 -5.63
N THR A 148 -10.20 8.62 -5.94
CA THR A 148 -9.49 7.33 -5.97
C THR A 148 -8.45 7.28 -7.07
N ALA A 149 -8.81 7.69 -8.28
CA ALA A 149 -7.88 7.68 -9.38
C ALA A 149 -6.64 8.54 -9.08
N LEU A 150 -6.85 9.72 -8.48
CA LEU A 150 -5.78 10.64 -8.11
C LEU A 150 -4.88 10.08 -7.00
N HIS A 151 -5.46 9.51 -5.95
CA HIS A 151 -4.71 8.87 -4.86
C HIS A 151 -3.81 7.73 -5.37
N GLU A 152 -4.38 6.85 -6.19
CA GLU A 152 -3.65 5.71 -6.76
C GLU A 152 -2.59 6.18 -7.77
N LEU A 153 -2.85 7.26 -8.49
CA LEU A 153 -1.86 7.91 -9.34
C LEU A 153 -0.65 8.38 -8.53
N MET A 154 -0.83 8.87 -7.31
CA MET A 154 0.29 9.24 -6.44
C MET A 154 1.13 8.02 -6.07
N HIS A 155 0.51 6.89 -5.72
CA HIS A 155 1.25 5.65 -5.49
C HIS A 155 2.02 5.20 -6.73
N ILE A 156 1.47 5.34 -7.94
CA ILE A 156 2.17 5.03 -9.20
C ILE A 156 3.41 5.92 -9.37
N ILE A 157 3.23 7.24 -9.23
CA ILE A 157 4.30 8.23 -9.41
C ILE A 157 5.43 7.96 -8.41
N PHE A 158 5.09 7.79 -7.13
CA PHE A 158 6.06 7.64 -6.06
C PHE A 158 6.52 6.21 -5.80
N SER A 159 5.98 5.21 -6.50
CA SER A 159 6.52 3.83 -6.52
C SER A 159 7.18 3.43 -7.83
N GLY A 160 7.21 4.32 -8.83
CA GLY A 160 7.79 4.04 -10.14
C GLY A 160 7.09 2.91 -10.91
N ASN A 161 5.91 2.48 -10.48
CA ASN A 161 5.20 1.35 -11.08
C ASN A 161 4.34 1.79 -12.27
N SER A 162 4.94 1.91 -13.45
CA SER A 162 4.28 2.48 -14.63
C SER A 162 3.29 1.55 -15.36
N LYS A 163 3.09 0.30 -14.92
CA LYS A 163 2.54 -0.75 -15.82
C LYS A 163 1.18 -1.32 -15.48
N LYS A 164 0.64 -1.23 -14.26
CA LYS A 164 -0.69 -1.81 -13.97
C LYS A 164 -1.46 -1.04 -12.90
N VAL A 165 -2.49 -0.32 -13.33
CA VAL A 165 -3.59 0.13 -12.47
C VAL A 165 -4.72 -0.86 -12.64
N SER A 166 -5.01 -1.67 -11.62
CA SER A 166 -6.22 -2.49 -11.63
C SER A 166 -7.38 -1.66 -11.08
N LEU A 167 -8.12 -0.96 -11.94
CA LEU A 167 -9.34 -0.26 -11.56
C LEU A 167 -10.46 -1.27 -11.34
N ASN A 168 -10.93 -1.43 -10.10
CA ASN A 168 -12.17 -2.15 -9.84
C ASN A 168 -13.31 -1.13 -9.67
N ILE A 169 -14.02 -0.85 -10.75
CA ILE A 169 -15.14 0.13 -10.80
C ILE A 169 -16.23 -0.23 -9.79
N ALA A 170 -16.48 -1.52 -9.55
CA ALA A 170 -17.51 -1.98 -8.61
C ALA A 170 -17.14 -1.75 -7.13
N LYS A 171 -15.85 -1.57 -6.83
CA LYS A 171 -15.37 -1.25 -5.48
C LYS A 171 -14.82 0.17 -5.35
N ALA A 172 -14.75 0.92 -6.45
CA ALA A 172 -14.07 2.22 -6.53
C ALA A 172 -12.67 2.21 -5.88
N VAL A 173 -11.93 1.11 -6.09
CA VAL A 173 -10.59 0.88 -5.55
C VAL A 173 -9.68 0.56 -6.73
N ALA A 174 -8.61 1.33 -6.91
CA ALA A 174 -7.45 0.86 -7.65
C ALA A 174 -6.44 0.29 -6.64
N THR A 175 -5.59 -0.64 -7.07
CA THR A 175 -4.52 -1.14 -6.20
C THR A 175 -3.26 -1.29 -7.03
N VAL A 176 -2.17 -0.68 -6.59
CA VAL A 176 -0.85 -0.86 -7.17
C VAL A 176 -0.07 -1.87 -6.32
N PRO A 177 0.48 -2.95 -6.89
CA PRO A 177 1.36 -3.83 -6.13
C PRO A 177 2.66 -3.09 -5.82
N MET A 178 2.92 -2.83 -4.53
CA MET A 178 4.10 -2.07 -4.05
C MET A 178 5.17 -2.96 -3.43
N THR A 179 5.17 -4.26 -3.76
CA THR A 179 6.06 -5.25 -3.15
C THR A 179 7.54 -4.93 -3.36
N HIS A 180 7.92 -4.41 -4.53
CA HIS A 180 9.30 -4.02 -4.84
C HIS A 180 9.83 -2.88 -3.95
N VAL A 181 8.94 -2.02 -3.46
CA VAL A 181 9.28 -0.86 -2.62
C VAL A 181 9.93 -1.29 -1.30
N TRP A 182 9.71 -2.52 -0.82
CA TRP A 182 10.39 -3.04 0.38
C TRP A 182 11.92 -2.98 0.34
N THR A 183 12.49 -2.95 -0.87
CA THR A 183 13.94 -2.90 -1.09
C THR A 183 14.49 -1.48 -1.17
N TRP A 184 13.61 -0.47 -1.24
CA TRP A 184 13.98 0.93 -1.30
C TRP A 184 14.41 1.49 0.07
N SER A 185 14.97 2.70 0.04
CA SER A 185 15.30 3.51 1.21
C SER A 185 14.07 3.78 2.08
N LYS A 186 14.29 4.13 3.35
CA LYS A 186 13.20 4.46 4.28
C LYS A 186 12.32 5.59 3.74
N LEU A 187 12.92 6.62 3.14
CA LEU A 187 12.21 7.74 2.55
C LEU A 187 11.34 7.27 1.37
N GLY A 188 11.91 6.54 0.41
CA GLY A 188 11.15 6.00 -0.73
C GLY A 188 9.97 5.14 -0.30
N ARG A 189 10.16 4.27 0.72
CA ARG A 189 9.07 3.45 1.27
C ARG A 189 7.95 4.28 1.86
N VAL A 190 8.29 5.20 2.75
CA VAL A 190 7.32 6.05 3.45
C VAL A 190 6.57 6.91 2.44
N THR A 191 7.27 7.62 1.56
CA THR A 191 6.63 8.51 0.60
C THR A 191 5.77 7.77 -0.41
N SER A 192 6.15 6.56 -0.84
CA SER A 192 5.33 5.77 -1.77
C SER A 192 3.91 5.51 -1.25
N ILE A 193 3.74 5.43 0.08
CA ILE A 193 2.45 5.21 0.75
C ILE A 193 1.83 6.55 1.15
N ILE A 194 2.61 7.42 1.81
CA ILE A 194 2.12 8.71 2.30
C ILE A 194 1.68 9.64 1.16
N SER A 195 2.21 9.48 -0.06
CA SER A 195 1.84 10.34 -1.19
C SER A 195 0.35 10.31 -1.55
N GLY A 196 -0.31 9.14 -1.43
CA GLY A 196 -1.75 9.01 -1.68
C GLY A 196 -2.57 9.75 -0.62
N MET A 197 -2.28 9.48 0.65
CA MET A 197 -2.90 10.14 1.80
C MET A 197 -2.62 11.66 1.83
N SER A 198 -1.44 12.09 1.40
CA SER A 198 -1.05 13.50 1.31
C SER A 198 -1.90 14.24 0.29
N LEU A 199 -2.14 13.64 -0.88
CA LEU A 199 -3.01 14.24 -1.87
C LEU A 199 -4.46 14.31 -1.37
N ASP A 200 -4.95 13.29 -0.69
CA ASP A 200 -6.29 13.32 -0.08
C ASP A 200 -6.43 14.47 0.93
N ALA A 201 -5.41 14.69 1.77
CA ALA A 201 -5.38 15.79 2.72
C ALA A 201 -5.35 17.17 2.04
N ILE A 202 -4.58 17.32 0.95
CA ILE A 202 -4.53 18.55 0.15
C ILE A 202 -5.88 18.82 -0.53
N LEU A 203 -6.49 17.80 -1.13
CA LEU A 203 -7.82 17.91 -1.76
C LEU A 203 -8.88 18.28 -0.73
N LEU A 204 -8.82 17.69 0.48
CA LEU A 204 -9.71 18.04 1.57
C LEU A 204 -9.53 19.50 1.98
N LEU A 205 -8.28 19.97 2.14
CA LEU A 205 -8.00 21.35 2.52
C LEU A 205 -8.61 22.34 1.52
N VAL A 206 -8.36 22.13 0.22
CA VAL A 206 -8.93 22.97 -0.84
C VAL A 206 -10.46 22.97 -0.77
N THR A 207 -11.07 21.80 -0.55
CA THR A 207 -12.53 21.68 -0.47
C THR A 207 -13.10 22.37 0.76
N LEU A 208 -12.43 22.30 1.91
CA LEU A 208 -12.83 22.97 3.15
C LEU A 208 -12.70 24.48 3.04
N GLU A 209 -11.63 25.01 2.44
CA GLU A 209 -11.47 26.45 2.18
C GLU A 209 -12.58 26.97 1.26
N MET A 210 -12.98 26.17 0.27
CA MET A 210 -14.10 26.50 -0.62
C MET A 210 -15.48 26.41 0.05
N LEU A 211 -15.60 25.74 1.21
CA LEU A 211 -16.87 25.58 1.93
C LEU A 211 -17.44 26.94 2.38
N ASN A 212 -16.57 27.94 2.62
CA ASN A 212 -16.98 29.30 2.94
C ASN A 212 -17.88 29.93 1.86
N ASN A 213 -17.80 29.45 0.61
CA ASN A 213 -18.64 29.92 -0.49
C ASN A 213 -20.02 29.23 -0.55
N ARG A 214 -20.37 28.36 0.42
CA ARG A 214 -21.65 27.65 0.56
C ARG A 214 -22.15 26.93 -0.70
N ILE A 215 -21.22 26.38 -1.49
CA ILE A 215 -21.57 25.60 -2.67
C ILE A 215 -21.94 24.18 -2.21
N GLU A 216 -23.14 23.69 -2.51
CA GLU A 216 -23.62 22.33 -2.14
C GLU A 216 -22.58 21.23 -2.45
N PHE A 217 -21.89 21.37 -3.59
CA PHE A 217 -20.77 20.55 -4.02
C PHE A 217 -19.67 20.36 -2.96
N THR A 218 -19.27 21.44 -2.29
CA THR A 218 -18.13 21.43 -1.35
C THR A 218 -18.42 20.59 -0.11
N SER A 219 -19.67 20.62 0.40
CA SER A 219 -20.08 19.82 1.56
C SER A 219 -20.07 18.31 1.28
N ILE A 220 -20.60 17.91 0.12
CA ILE A 220 -20.61 16.51 -0.32
C ILE A 220 -19.18 16.04 -0.56
N ALA A 221 -18.39 16.83 -1.28
CA ALA A 221 -17.01 16.48 -1.60
C ALA A 221 -16.14 16.36 -0.34
N ALA A 222 -16.24 17.30 0.60
CA ALA A 222 -15.51 17.25 1.86
C ALA A 222 -15.91 16.03 2.69
N SER A 223 -17.21 15.72 2.81
CA SER A 223 -17.70 14.56 3.56
C SER A 223 -17.17 13.24 2.99
N ILE A 224 -17.08 13.11 1.66
CA ILE A 224 -16.52 11.94 1.00
C ILE A 224 -15.00 11.84 1.22
N LEU A 225 -14.26 12.95 1.09
CA LEU A 225 -12.82 12.97 1.33
C LEU A 225 -12.47 12.66 2.78
N ILE A 226 -13.25 13.18 3.75
CA ILE A 226 -13.10 12.83 5.17
C ILE A 226 -13.33 11.33 5.39
N THR A 227 -14.41 10.78 4.82
CA THR A 227 -14.73 9.35 4.90
C THR A 227 -13.60 8.49 4.33
N ARG A 228 -13.05 8.89 3.18
CA ARG A 228 -11.92 8.24 2.52
C ARG A 228 -10.65 8.28 3.39
N ILE A 229 -10.33 9.45 3.97
CA ILE A 229 -9.19 9.57 4.87
C ILE A 229 -9.36 8.63 6.06
N PHE A 230 -10.51 8.64 6.74
CA PHE A 230 -10.78 7.68 7.83
C PHE A 230 -10.63 6.23 7.39
N TRP A 231 -11.08 5.89 6.19
CA TRP A 231 -10.91 4.56 5.63
C TRP A 231 -9.42 4.16 5.50
N GLN A 232 -8.56 5.07 5.06
CA GLN A 232 -7.11 4.80 4.95
C GLN A 232 -6.42 4.64 6.30
N PHE A 233 -6.99 5.21 7.37
CA PHE A 233 -6.52 5.05 8.75
C PHE A 233 -7.04 3.78 9.43
N LEU A 234 -7.93 3.00 8.81
CA LEU A 234 -8.31 1.68 9.34
C LEU A 234 -7.14 0.72 9.21
N ILE A 235 -6.71 0.10 10.30
CA ILE A 235 -5.63 -0.91 10.27
C ILE A 235 -6.25 -2.26 9.90
N ILE A 236 -6.57 -2.41 8.62
CA ILE A 236 -7.07 -3.63 7.99
C ILE A 236 -6.12 -4.00 6.84
N LYS A 237 -6.03 -5.29 6.50
CA LYS A 237 -5.20 -5.77 5.38
C LYS A 237 -5.43 -4.92 4.13
N LYS A 238 -4.34 -4.40 3.56
CA LYS A 238 -4.26 -3.59 2.32
C LYS A 238 -4.58 -2.08 2.43
N THR A 239 -4.78 -1.55 3.63
CA THR A 239 -4.86 -0.09 3.83
C THR A 239 -3.46 0.53 3.91
N ASP A 240 -3.37 1.80 3.55
CA ASP A 240 -2.11 2.55 3.55
C ASP A 240 -1.48 2.59 4.93
N ILE A 241 -2.27 2.85 5.98
CA ILE A 241 -1.73 2.92 7.35
C ILE A 241 -1.15 1.59 7.80
N ASN A 242 -1.77 0.46 7.41
CA ASN A 242 -1.27 -0.87 7.73
C ASN A 242 0.09 -1.09 7.06
N ILE A 243 0.22 -0.75 5.78
CA ILE A 243 1.49 -0.90 5.05
C ILE A 243 2.55 0.05 5.63
N LEU A 244 2.18 1.29 5.95
CA LEU A 244 3.06 2.29 6.55
C LEU A 244 3.62 1.82 7.90
N VAL A 245 2.76 1.27 8.78
CA VAL A 245 3.20 0.71 10.07
C VAL A 245 4.22 -0.41 9.85
N SER A 246 3.97 -1.34 8.92
CA SER A 246 4.93 -2.39 8.56
C SER A 246 6.26 -1.82 8.05
N PHE A 247 6.23 -0.76 7.23
CA PHE A 247 7.44 -0.09 6.74
C PHE A 247 8.23 0.64 7.82
N ILE A 248 7.53 1.27 8.78
CA ILE A 248 8.15 1.94 9.94
C ILE A 248 8.80 0.90 10.87
N ALA A 249 8.11 -0.22 11.11
CA ALA A 249 8.62 -1.34 11.89
C ALA A 249 9.73 -2.13 11.17
N ASP A 250 9.96 -1.84 9.89
CA ASP A 250 10.91 -2.55 9.02
C ASP A 250 10.67 -4.08 8.98
N ASN A 251 9.40 -4.50 9.08
CA ASN A 251 8.97 -5.90 9.05
C ASN A 251 7.74 -6.08 8.14
N PRO A 252 7.84 -6.82 7.01
CA PRO A 252 6.70 -7.12 6.14
C PRO A 252 5.55 -7.86 6.80
N PHE A 253 5.87 -8.72 7.76
CA PHE A 253 4.91 -9.57 8.46
C PHE A 253 4.57 -9.02 9.85
N TYR A 254 4.79 -7.72 10.08
CA TYR A 254 4.64 -7.09 11.40
C TYR A 254 3.35 -7.44 12.13
N PHE A 255 2.20 -7.45 11.45
CA PHE A 255 0.91 -7.78 12.08
C PHE A 255 0.66 -9.27 12.28
N GLU A 256 1.39 -10.14 11.58
CA GLU A 256 1.36 -11.60 11.75
C GLU A 256 2.30 -12.02 12.89
N ASP A 257 3.44 -11.35 13.00
CA ASP A 257 4.43 -11.54 14.07
C ASP A 257 4.09 -10.77 15.36
N ALA A 258 3.14 -9.83 15.30
CA ALA A 258 2.80 -8.99 16.44
C ALA A 258 2.26 -9.81 17.61
N ASN A 259 2.74 -9.48 18.81
CA ASN A 259 2.18 -10.02 20.05
C ASN A 259 0.67 -9.76 20.12
N LEU A 260 -0.03 -10.68 20.79
CA LEU A 260 -1.50 -10.65 20.92
C LEU A 260 -2.02 -9.30 21.44
N GLU A 261 -1.34 -8.71 22.44
CA GLU A 261 -1.69 -7.42 23.02
C GLU A 261 -1.65 -6.27 21.98
N ILE A 262 -0.57 -6.20 21.20
CA ILE A 262 -0.38 -5.17 20.17
C ILE A 262 -1.46 -5.34 19.07
N SER A 263 -1.74 -6.59 18.68
CA SER A 263 -2.80 -6.91 17.73
C SER A 263 -4.18 -6.46 18.22
N ILE A 264 -4.47 -6.63 19.52
CA ILE A 264 -5.73 -6.16 20.12
C ILE A 264 -5.83 -4.64 20.09
N ILE A 265 -4.76 -3.92 20.46
CA ILE A 265 -4.73 -2.45 20.43
C ILE A 265 -5.07 -1.92 19.04
N PHE A 266 -4.42 -2.45 18.00
CA PHE A 266 -4.69 -2.03 16.62
C PHE A 266 -6.11 -2.33 16.18
N LYS A 267 -6.70 -3.47 16.58
CA LYS A 267 -8.11 -3.78 16.30
C LYS A 267 -9.06 -2.79 16.97
N ILE A 268 -8.78 -2.40 18.22
CA ILE A 268 -9.58 -1.41 18.96
C ILE A 268 -9.52 -0.05 18.26
N ILE A 269 -8.32 0.39 17.85
CA ILE A 269 -8.14 1.66 17.12
C ILE A 269 -8.93 1.63 15.80
N SER A 270 -8.79 0.58 14.99
CA SER A 270 -9.55 0.42 13.74
C SER A 270 -11.05 0.43 13.97
N PHE A 271 -11.53 -0.28 14.99
CA PHE A 271 -12.95 -0.33 15.32
C PHE A 271 -13.48 1.04 15.74
N SER A 272 -12.70 1.81 16.51
CA SER A 272 -13.06 3.16 16.95
C SER A 272 -13.18 4.13 15.76
N ILE A 273 -12.25 4.04 14.80
CA ILE A 273 -12.30 4.83 13.56
C ILE A 273 -13.54 4.47 12.73
N LEU A 274 -13.85 3.18 12.60
CA LEU A 274 -15.04 2.71 11.89
C LEU A 274 -16.32 3.24 12.53
N LEU A 275 -16.43 3.16 13.87
CA LEU A 275 -17.57 3.68 14.61
C LEU A 275 -17.74 5.18 14.37
N MET A 276 -16.64 5.94 14.42
CA MET A 276 -16.65 7.37 14.18
C MET A 276 -17.09 7.72 12.75
N MET A 277 -16.59 7.00 11.75
CA MET A 277 -16.99 7.18 10.36
C MET A 277 -18.49 6.92 10.15
N ILE A 278 -19.04 5.86 10.77
CA ILE A 278 -20.49 5.58 10.73
C ILE A 278 -21.27 6.69 11.44
N TRP A 279 -20.80 7.12 12.61
CA TRP A 279 -21.46 8.15 13.42
C TRP A 279 -21.56 9.49 12.68
N LEU A 280 -20.50 9.91 11.98
CA LEU A 280 -20.47 11.15 11.20
C LEU A 280 -21.59 11.23 10.14
N TRP A 281 -21.95 10.10 9.53
CA TRP A 281 -23.06 10.03 8.57
C TRP A 281 -24.41 9.80 9.26
N LEU A 282 -24.46 9.00 10.32
CA LEU A 282 -25.72 8.60 10.97
C LEU A 282 -26.35 9.73 11.80
N GLN A 283 -25.54 10.49 12.55
CA GLN A 283 -26.04 11.59 13.38
C GLN A 283 -26.90 12.60 12.59
N PRO A 284 -26.44 13.17 11.47
CA PRO A 284 -27.26 14.11 10.70
C PRO A 284 -28.48 13.46 10.05
N ILE A 285 -28.45 12.16 9.75
CA ILE A 285 -29.64 11.43 9.26
C ILE A 285 -30.70 11.36 10.35
N ILE A 286 -30.32 11.01 11.59
CA ILE A 286 -31.25 10.96 12.73
C ILE A 286 -31.91 12.32 12.95
N ASN A 287 -31.12 13.40 12.86
CA ASN A 287 -31.62 14.77 13.01
C ASN A 287 -32.67 15.18 11.96
N GLN A 288 -32.80 14.48 10.81
CA GLN A 288 -33.85 14.76 9.83
C GLN A 288 -35.23 14.25 10.27
N PHE A 289 -35.30 13.33 11.23
CA PHE A 289 -36.53 12.65 11.65
C PHE A 289 -37.02 13.07 13.04
N ILE A 290 -36.26 13.92 13.75
CA ILE A 290 -36.60 14.50 15.06
C ILE A 290 -37.11 15.92 14.83
#